data_AF-A0A4R6VGU1-F1
#
_entry.id   AF-A0A4R6VGU1-F1
#
_cell.length_a   1.000
_cell.length_b   1.000
_cell.length_c   1.000
_cell.angle_alpha   90.00
_cell.angle_beta   90.00
_cell.angle_gamma   90.00
#
_symmetry.space_group_name_H-M   'P 1'
#
loop_
_entity.id
_entity.type
_entity.pdbx_description
1 polymer ?
#
loop_
_entity_poly.entity_id
_entity_poly.type
_entity_poly.pdbx_seq_one_letter_code
_entity_poly.pdbx_strand_id
1 'polypeptide(L)'
;MTVEAAFAVGTLVVVLGIVLAAMGAVVLQLRCLDAATEAARLAARGDAEGARRAAEQLLPGGSEVGVDVRGDDVVVRVRAVPLGSALPGLRIGAEASAAREPSPVAPGEGPDPLPGGTPEADVAQDPASASGQSPPASGGSPPPVTAAEIGRAR
;
A
#
# COMPACT_ATOMS: atom_id res chain seq x y z
N MET A 1 44.06 26.29 24.86
CA MET A 1 43.17 26.44 23.69
C MET A 1 42.82 25.10 23.00
N THR A 2 42.97 23.92 23.64
CA THR A 2 42.68 22.62 23.00
C THR A 2 41.38 21.97 23.48
N VAL A 3 41.02 22.15 24.75
CA VAL A 3 39.74 21.69 25.33
C VAL A 3 38.53 22.28 24.61
N GLU A 4 38.57 23.57 24.27
CA GLU A 4 37.48 24.24 23.53
C GLU A 4 37.26 23.62 22.14
N ALA A 5 38.34 23.34 21.41
CA ALA A 5 38.28 22.65 20.12
C ALA A 5 37.72 21.22 20.27
N ALA A 6 38.10 20.49 21.33
CA ALA A 6 37.56 19.17 21.61
C ALA A 6 36.05 19.20 21.91
N PHE A 7 35.57 20.18 22.71
CA PHE A 7 34.13 20.36 22.96
C PHE A 7 33.36 20.79 21.70
N ALA A 8 33.94 21.67 20.87
CA ALA A 8 33.33 22.10 19.61
C ALA A 8 33.16 20.91 18.64
N VAL A 9 34.21 20.11 18.44
CA VAL A 9 34.17 18.91 17.59
C VAL A 9 33.22 17.85 18.17
N GLY A 10 33.26 17.59 19.48
CA GLY A 10 32.34 16.66 20.14
C GLY A 10 30.88 17.05 19.94
N THR A 11 30.55 18.33 20.14
CA THR A 11 29.20 18.87 19.91
C THR A 11 28.78 18.73 18.44
N LEU A 12 29.67 19.06 17.49
CA LEU A 12 29.40 18.95 16.07
C LEU A 12 29.08 17.50 15.65
N VAL A 13 29.84 16.52 16.15
CA VAL A 13 29.61 15.09 15.86
C VAL A 13 28.26 14.62 16.42
N VAL A 14 27.89 15.05 17.63
CA VAL A 14 26.58 14.73 18.23
C VAL A 14 25.44 15.34 17.42
N VAL A 15 25.53 16.62 17.05
CA VAL A 15 24.51 17.29 16.22
C VAL A 15 24.37 16.62 14.85
N LEU A 16 25.49 16.27 14.20
CA LEU A 16 25.47 15.53 12.93
C LEU A 16 24.79 14.16 13.07
N GLY A 17 25.08 13.42 14.14
CA GLY A 17 24.42 12.14 14.43
C GLY A 17 22.90 12.28 14.59
N ILE A 18 22.44 13.33 15.29
CA ILE A 18 21.01 13.64 15.45
C ILE A 18 20.36 13.99 14.10
N VAL A 19 21.02 14.80 13.27
CA VAL A 19 20.52 15.17 11.93
C VAL A 19 20.37 13.94 11.03
N LEU A 20 21.37 13.05 11.01
CA LEU A 20 21.31 11.81 10.23
C LEU A 20 20.21 10.86 10.73
N ALA A 21 20.02 10.74 12.05
CA ALA A 21 18.92 9.96 12.63
C ALA A 21 17.55 10.54 12.26
N ALA A 22 17.39 11.87 12.30
CA ALA A 22 16.17 12.57 11.90
C ALA A 22 15.88 12.39 10.40
N MET A 23 16.88 12.49 9.53
CA MET A 23 16.73 12.20 8.10
C MET A 23 16.31 10.75 7.86
N GLY A 24 16.90 9.79 8.57
CA GLY A 24 16.50 8.38 8.51
C GLY A 24 15.05 8.15 8.94
N ALA A 25 14.59 8.85 9.99
CA ALA A 25 13.20 8.82 10.42
C ALA A 25 12.24 9.39 9.37
N VAL A 26 12.59 10.52 8.72
CA VAL A 26 11.79 11.10 7.62
C VAL A 26 11.72 10.15 6.42
N VAL A 27 12.85 9.53 6.01
CA VAL A 27 12.85 8.54 4.92
C VAL A 27 11.95 7.34 5.26
N LEU A 28 11.96 6.86 6.51
CA LEU A 28 11.08 5.77 6.92
C LEU A 28 9.60 6.20 6.95
N GLN A 29 9.30 7.44 7.37
CA GLN A 29 7.94 8.00 7.34
C GLN A 29 7.39 8.07 5.91
N LEU A 30 8.21 8.52 4.95
CA LEU A 30 7.84 8.56 3.53
C LEU A 30 7.59 7.15 2.98
N ARG A 31 8.49 6.19 3.25
CA ARG A 31 8.28 4.77 2.86
C ARG A 31 7.00 4.17 3.46
N CYS A 32 6.66 4.52 4.70
CA CYS A 32 5.41 4.08 5.32
C CYS A 32 4.18 4.68 4.61
N LEU A 33 4.26 5.95 4.18
CA LEU A 33 3.20 6.64 3.46
C LEU A 33 3.00 6.07 2.04
N ASP A 34 4.10 5.82 1.32
CA ASP A 34 4.08 5.19 0.01
C ASP A 34 3.47 3.78 0.12
N ALA A 35 3.95 2.97 1.06
CA ALA A 35 3.44 1.62 1.33
C ALA A 35 1.95 1.60 1.70
N ALA A 36 1.50 2.52 2.56
CA ALA A 36 0.09 2.63 2.92
C ALA A 36 -0.77 3.00 1.72
N THR A 37 -0.31 3.94 0.88
CA THR A 37 -1.04 4.42 -0.30
C THR A 37 -1.16 3.35 -1.39
N GLU A 38 -0.07 2.63 -1.67
CA GLU A 38 -0.07 1.54 -2.66
C GLU A 38 -0.93 0.36 -2.20
N ALA A 39 -0.78 -0.05 -0.93
CA ALA A 39 -1.59 -1.10 -0.35
C ALA A 39 -3.09 -0.72 -0.29
N ALA A 40 -3.44 0.54 0.04
CA ALA A 40 -4.82 0.98 0.03
C ALA A 40 -5.46 0.88 -1.36
N ARG A 41 -4.72 1.26 -2.42
CA ARG A 41 -5.18 1.14 -3.82
C ARG A 41 -5.39 -0.31 -4.25
N LEU A 42 -4.50 -1.22 -3.85
CA LEU A 42 -4.64 -2.65 -4.15
C LEU A 42 -5.80 -3.29 -3.36
N ALA A 43 -5.93 -2.98 -2.08
CA ALA A 43 -7.01 -3.50 -1.24
C ALA A 43 -8.39 -2.93 -1.62
N ALA A 44 -8.48 -1.69 -2.12
CA ALA A 44 -9.69 -1.11 -2.69
C ALA A 44 -10.24 -1.88 -3.91
N ARG A 45 -9.36 -2.52 -4.68
CA ARG A 45 -9.66 -3.45 -5.78
C ARG A 45 -10.04 -4.87 -5.33
N GLY A 46 -10.00 -5.13 -4.02
CA GLY A 46 -10.18 -6.46 -3.44
C GLY A 46 -8.92 -7.31 -3.37
N ASP A 47 -7.76 -6.83 -3.84
CA ASP A 47 -6.49 -7.56 -3.74
C ASP A 47 -5.76 -7.25 -2.43
N ALA A 48 -6.32 -7.76 -1.32
CA ALA A 48 -5.73 -7.62 0.01
C ALA A 48 -4.37 -8.35 0.15
N GLU A 49 -4.17 -9.42 -0.61
CA GLU A 49 -2.95 -10.24 -0.55
C GLU A 49 -1.79 -9.57 -1.32
N GLY A 50 -2.07 -9.00 -2.50
CA GLY A 50 -1.15 -8.14 -3.23
C GLY A 50 -0.86 -6.85 -2.48
N ALA A 51 -1.86 -6.22 -1.84
CA ALA A 51 -1.66 -5.05 -0.98
C ALA A 51 -0.64 -5.32 0.14
N ARG A 52 -0.73 -6.48 0.80
CA ARG A 52 0.23 -6.90 1.81
C ARG A 52 1.64 -7.09 1.24
N ARG A 53 1.77 -7.80 0.11
CA ARG A 53 3.07 -8.04 -0.55
C ARG A 53 3.72 -6.75 -1.06
N ALA A 54 2.95 -5.76 -1.51
CA ALA A 54 3.45 -4.47 -1.93
C ALA A 54 4.01 -3.68 -0.73
N ALA A 55 3.27 -3.62 0.37
CA ALA A 55 3.75 -3.00 1.60
C ALA A 55 5.01 -3.69 2.15
N GLU A 56 5.07 -5.02 2.16
CA GLU A 56 6.23 -5.80 2.61
C GLU A 56 7.50 -5.58 1.76
N GLN A 57 7.38 -5.16 0.49
CA GLN A 57 8.52 -4.80 -0.37
C GLN A 57 9.11 -3.41 -0.07
N LEU A 58 8.29 -2.47 0.40
CA LEU A 58 8.69 -1.09 0.67
C LEU A 58 9.23 -0.90 2.10
N LEU A 59 8.85 -1.79 3.01
CA LEU A 59 9.09 -1.68 4.45
C LEU A 59 10.30 -2.49 4.93
N PRO A 60 10.98 -2.06 6.00
CA PRO A 60 11.98 -2.88 6.66
C PRO A 60 11.34 -4.10 7.34
N GLY A 61 12.10 -5.18 7.48
CA GLY A 61 11.66 -6.40 8.16
C GLY A 61 11.18 -6.14 9.60
N GLY A 62 10.12 -6.82 10.02
CA GLY A 62 9.49 -6.61 11.33
C GLY A 62 8.49 -5.45 11.39
N SER A 63 8.07 -4.90 10.24
CA SER A 63 7.00 -3.91 10.16
C SER A 63 5.61 -4.54 10.30
N GLU A 64 4.67 -3.81 10.90
CA GLU A 64 3.27 -4.18 11.06
C GLU A 64 2.43 -3.52 9.94
N VAL A 65 1.64 -4.31 9.21
CA VAL A 65 0.70 -3.82 8.19
C VAL A 65 -0.71 -4.32 8.54
N GLY A 66 -1.67 -3.40 8.65
CA GLY A 66 -3.08 -3.70 8.90
C GLY A 66 -3.97 -3.09 7.82
N VAL A 67 -4.92 -3.88 7.31
CA VAL A 67 -5.94 -3.45 6.35
C VAL A 67 -7.30 -3.55 7.03
N ASP A 68 -8.07 -2.46 6.99
CA ASP A 68 -9.38 -2.32 7.62
C ASP A 68 -10.38 -1.81 6.57
N VAL A 69 -11.60 -2.36 6.52
CA VAL A 69 -12.61 -2.00 5.52
C VAL A 69 -13.78 -1.33 6.22
N ARG A 70 -14.03 -0.05 5.89
CA ARG A 70 -15.02 0.81 6.54
C ARG A 70 -16.08 1.22 5.53
N GLY A 71 -17.03 0.31 5.31
CA GLY A 71 -18.07 0.48 4.28
C GLY A 71 -17.44 0.51 2.89
N ASP A 72 -17.54 1.66 2.23
CA ASP A 72 -17.05 1.89 0.88
C ASP A 72 -15.57 2.34 0.83
N ASP A 73 -14.93 2.59 1.97
CA ASP A 73 -13.49 2.90 2.05
C ASP A 73 -12.67 1.72 2.58
N VAL A 74 -11.44 1.56 2.07
CA VAL A 74 -10.40 0.73 2.68
C VAL A 74 -9.35 1.62 3.31
N VAL A 75 -9.02 1.36 4.57
CA VAL A 75 -8.00 2.08 5.35
C VAL A 75 -6.84 1.13 5.61
N VAL A 76 -5.65 1.49 5.16
CA VAL A 76 -4.41 0.75 5.43
C VAL A 76 -3.54 1.52 6.40
N ARG A 77 -3.11 0.84 7.45
CA ARG A 77 -2.22 1.36 8.48
C ARG A 77 -0.92 0.59 8.50
N VAL A 78 0.19 1.32 8.46
CA VAL A 78 1.55 0.79 8.42
C VAL A 78 2.32 1.29 9.63
N ARG A 79 3.13 0.43 10.26
CA ARG A 79 4.06 0.80 11.34
C ARG A 79 5.40 0.10 11.17
N ALA A 80 6.49 0.84 11.32
CA ALA A 80 7.85 0.35 11.24
C ALA A 80 8.69 0.89 12.42
N VAL A 81 9.78 0.20 12.75
CA VAL A 81 10.71 0.61 13.81
C VAL A 81 11.98 1.22 13.18
N PRO A 82 12.27 2.51 13.40
CA PRO A 82 13.49 3.15 12.90
C PRO A 82 14.72 2.58 13.60
N LEU A 83 15.79 2.34 12.83
CA LEU A 83 17.07 1.81 13.32
C LEU A 83 16.98 0.44 14.03
N GLY A 84 15.89 -0.32 13.79
CA GLY A 84 15.69 -1.64 14.39
C GLY A 84 15.54 -1.58 15.92
N SER A 85 16.06 -2.57 16.63
CA SER A 85 15.96 -2.66 18.10
C SER A 85 16.80 -1.62 18.86
N ALA A 86 17.54 -0.73 18.17
CA ALA A 86 18.36 0.30 18.80
C ALA A 86 17.55 1.41 19.51
N LEU A 87 16.29 1.63 19.10
CA LEU A 87 15.40 2.63 19.68
C LEU A 87 14.09 1.97 20.19
N PRO A 88 14.16 1.16 21.26
CA PRO A 88 13.00 0.46 21.79
C PRO A 88 11.92 1.46 22.23
N GLY A 89 10.70 1.24 21.73
CA GLY A 89 9.54 2.09 22.01
C GLY A 89 9.24 3.15 20.94
N LEU A 90 10.18 3.46 20.04
CA LEU A 90 9.92 4.35 18.91
C LEU A 90 9.29 3.56 17.75
N ARG A 91 8.10 3.97 17.32
CA ARG A 91 7.43 3.45 16.11
C ARG A 91 7.07 4.62 15.20
N ILE A 92 7.40 4.49 13.93
CA ILE A 92 7.02 5.41 12.86
C ILE A 92 5.87 4.75 12.08
N GLY A 93 4.88 5.50 11.63
CA GLY A 93 3.74 4.91 10.96
C GLY A 93 2.97 5.90 10.10
N ALA A 94 2.22 5.34 9.16
CA ALA A 94 1.36 6.07 8.25
C ALA A 94 0.00 5.37 8.14
N GLU A 95 -0.99 6.11 7.68
CA GLU A 95 -2.34 5.61 7.41
C GLU A 95 -2.81 6.27 6.12
N ALA A 96 -3.38 5.49 5.21
CA ALA A 96 -3.92 5.95 3.94
C ALA A 96 -5.27 5.26 3.70
N SER A 97 -6.17 5.94 3.01
CA SER A 97 -7.49 5.40 2.66
C SER A 97 -7.75 5.52 1.16
N ALA A 98 -8.51 4.57 0.63
CA ALA A 98 -8.96 4.55 -0.76
C ALA A 98 -10.38 4.00 -0.85
N ALA A 99 -11.25 4.70 -1.58
CA ALA A 99 -12.59 4.23 -1.90
C ALA A 99 -12.51 2.96 -2.75
N ARG A 100 -13.37 1.99 -2.44
CA ARG A 100 -13.50 0.73 -3.17
C ARG A 100 -14.07 0.99 -4.56
N GLU A 101 -13.60 0.21 -5.53
CA GLU A 101 -14.21 0.23 -6.86
C GLU A 101 -15.67 -0.22 -6.74
N PRO A 102 -16.66 0.56 -7.24
CA PRO A 102 -18.05 0.15 -7.19
C PRO A 102 -18.23 -1.18 -7.90
N SER A 103 -18.78 -2.17 -7.21
CA SER A 103 -19.28 -3.37 -7.89
C SER A 103 -20.27 -2.91 -8.96
N PRO A 104 -20.17 -3.37 -10.22
CA PRO A 104 -21.05 -2.91 -11.28
C PRO A 104 -22.49 -3.18 -10.87
N VAL A 105 -23.23 -2.09 -10.60
CA VAL A 105 -24.68 -2.12 -10.42
C VAL A 105 -25.24 -2.79 -11.66
N ALA A 106 -25.81 -3.98 -11.50
CA ALA A 106 -26.56 -4.64 -12.56
C ALA A 106 -27.59 -3.63 -13.09
N PRO A 107 -27.66 -3.34 -14.41
CA PRO A 107 -28.30 -2.15 -14.96
C PRO A 107 -29.67 -1.81 -14.35
N GLY A 108 -29.64 -0.98 -13.32
CA GLY A 108 -30.80 -0.61 -12.52
C GLY A 108 -31.25 0.77 -12.93
N GLU A 109 -32.32 0.82 -13.72
CA GLU A 109 -33.00 2.03 -14.20
C GLU A 109 -32.06 3.17 -14.64
N GLY A 110 -31.67 3.13 -15.92
CA GLY A 110 -31.35 4.40 -16.60
C GLY A 110 -32.58 5.30 -16.58
N PRO A 111 -32.43 6.65 -16.48
CA PRO A 111 -33.55 7.56 -16.65
C PRO A 111 -34.26 7.29 -17.98
N ASP A 112 -35.59 7.39 -18.00
CA ASP A 112 -36.45 7.05 -19.14
C ASP A 112 -35.83 7.44 -20.50
N PRO A 113 -35.80 6.54 -21.50
CA PRO A 113 -35.29 6.86 -22.83
C PRO A 113 -36.02 8.06 -23.42
N LEU A 114 -35.30 9.19 -23.56
CA LEU A 114 -35.79 10.37 -24.27
C LEU A 114 -36.24 9.96 -25.69
N PRO A 115 -37.50 10.23 -26.08
CA PRO A 115 -38.00 9.85 -27.39
C PRO A 115 -37.45 10.78 -28.48
N GLY A 116 -36.21 10.54 -28.90
CA GLY A 116 -35.56 11.32 -29.96
C GLY A 116 -34.04 11.32 -29.88
N GLY A 117 -33.41 10.23 -30.31
CA GLY A 117 -31.96 10.14 -30.53
C GLY A 117 -31.66 9.04 -31.54
N THR A 118 -31.38 9.41 -32.79
CA THR A 118 -31.00 8.46 -33.84
C THR A 118 -29.65 7.82 -33.51
N PRO A 119 -29.41 6.55 -33.90
CA PRO A 119 -28.11 5.91 -33.70
C PRO A 119 -27.08 6.58 -34.61
N GLU A 120 -26.31 7.50 -34.04
CA GLU A 120 -25.15 8.09 -34.72
C GLU A 120 -24.01 7.07 -34.70
N ALA A 121 -23.82 6.41 -35.84
CA ALA A 121 -22.76 5.45 -36.04
C ALA A 121 -21.43 6.17 -36.31
N ASP A 122 -20.36 5.63 -35.70
CA ASP A 122 -18.95 5.72 -36.12
C ASP A 122 -18.30 7.13 -36.20
N VAL A 123 -17.46 7.43 -35.20
CA VAL A 123 -16.13 8.06 -35.44
C VAL A 123 -15.07 7.49 -34.48
N ALA A 124 -14.07 6.82 -35.05
CA ALA A 124 -12.70 6.63 -34.55
C ALA A 124 -12.48 5.85 -33.23
N GLN A 125 -12.44 4.52 -33.35
CA GLN A 125 -11.47 3.71 -32.57
C GLN A 125 -10.09 3.83 -33.25
N ASP A 126 -9.05 4.18 -32.49
CA ASP A 126 -7.67 4.27 -32.99
C ASP A 126 -6.98 2.89 -33.02
N PRO A 127 -6.59 2.33 -34.19
CA PRO A 127 -6.08 0.98 -34.30
C PRO A 127 -4.55 0.94 -34.49
N ALA A 128 -3.78 0.97 -33.41
CA ALA A 128 -2.33 0.82 -33.48
C ALA A 128 -1.74 -0.12 -32.40
N SER A 129 -0.91 -1.07 -32.88
CA SER A 129 0.09 -1.83 -32.12
C SER A 129 -0.41 -2.94 -31.18
N ALA A 130 -0.86 -4.04 -31.79
CA ALA A 130 -0.82 -5.36 -31.18
C ALA A 130 0.61 -5.81 -30.86
N SER A 131 0.79 -6.64 -29.83
CA SER A 131 1.98 -7.50 -29.65
C SER A 131 1.70 -8.69 -28.72
N GLY A 132 1.85 -9.91 -29.24
CA GLY A 132 2.19 -11.10 -28.43
C GLY A 132 1.04 -11.95 -27.85
N GLN A 133 0.60 -12.94 -28.62
CA GLN A 133 -0.23 -14.10 -28.22
C GLN A 133 0.53 -15.36 -28.73
N SER A 134 0.57 -16.55 -28.11
CA SER A 134 -0.38 -17.29 -27.26
C SER A 134 0.37 -18.21 -26.23
N PRO A 135 -0.28 -19.07 -25.41
CA PRO A 135 0.32 -19.83 -24.29
C PRO A 135 0.80 -21.25 -24.69
N PRO A 136 0.97 -22.19 -23.73
CA PRO A 136 -0.06 -23.22 -23.61
C PRO A 136 -0.44 -23.63 -22.16
N ALA A 137 -1.56 -24.35 -22.04
CA ALA A 137 -2.14 -24.82 -20.79
C ALA A 137 -1.59 -26.19 -20.32
N SER A 138 -1.77 -26.53 -19.04
CA SER A 138 -2.63 -27.66 -18.62
C SER A 138 -2.48 -28.05 -17.13
N GLY A 139 -3.61 -28.48 -16.54
CA GLY A 139 -3.62 -29.61 -15.59
C GLY A 139 -3.55 -29.33 -14.08
N GLY A 140 -4.61 -29.75 -13.37
CA GLY A 140 -4.47 -30.30 -12.01
C GLY A 140 -4.99 -29.45 -10.85
N SER A 141 -6.27 -29.62 -10.51
CA SER A 141 -6.77 -29.32 -9.16
C SER A 141 -6.75 -30.60 -8.31
N PRO A 142 -6.26 -30.52 -7.06
CA PRO A 142 -6.75 -31.33 -5.95
C PRO A 142 -7.53 -30.48 -4.90
N PRO A 143 -8.35 -31.12 -4.04
CA PRO A 143 -9.45 -30.49 -3.29
C PRO A 143 -9.01 -29.89 -1.92
N PRO A 144 -9.93 -29.27 -1.13
CA PRO A 144 -9.53 -28.28 -0.12
C PRO A 144 -9.03 -28.89 1.20
N VAL A 145 -8.06 -28.22 1.83
CA VAL A 145 -7.75 -28.40 3.25
C VAL A 145 -8.53 -27.40 4.10
N THR A 146 -9.34 -27.98 4.96
CA THR A 146 -10.30 -27.45 5.91
C THR A 146 -9.87 -26.19 6.67
N ALA A 147 -10.80 -25.25 6.83
CA ALA A 147 -10.73 -24.29 7.91
C ALA A 147 -11.02 -24.99 9.25
N ALA A 148 -10.08 -24.87 10.20
CA ALA A 148 -10.29 -24.97 11.64
C ALA A 148 -9.27 -24.00 12.26
N GLU A 149 -9.69 -22.85 12.77
CA GLU A 149 -10.04 -22.66 14.19
C GLU A 149 -8.85 -23.09 15.09
N ILE A 150 -8.15 -22.16 15.75
CA ILE A 150 -8.46 -21.58 17.08
C ILE A 150 -7.31 -20.56 17.33
N GLY A 151 -7.45 -19.37 17.92
CA GLY A 151 -8.54 -18.81 18.73
C GLY A 151 -8.10 -18.65 20.21
N ARG A 152 -7.78 -17.42 20.66
CA ARG A 152 -7.30 -17.07 22.03
C ARG A 152 -5.82 -17.48 22.28
N ALA A 153 -4.97 -16.68 22.94
CA ALA A 153 -5.27 -15.88 24.12
C ALA A 153 -4.28 -14.72 24.37
N ARG A 154 -4.81 -13.66 25.01
CA ARG A 154 -4.14 -12.54 25.71
C ARG A 154 -3.35 -11.54 24.87
#